data_AF-A0A930DDM0-F1
#
_entry.id   AF-A0A930DDM0-F1
#
_cell.length_a   1.000
_cell.length_b   1.000
_cell.length_c   1.000
_cell.angle_alpha   90.00
_cell.angle_beta   90.00
_cell.angle_gamma   90.00
#
_symmetry.space_group_name_H-M   'P 1'
#
loop_
_entity.id
_entity.type
_entity.pdbx_description
1 polymer ?
#
loop_
_entity_poly.entity_id
_entity_poly.type
_entity_poly.pdbx_seq_one_letter_code
_entity_poly.pdbx_strand_id
1 'polypeptide(L)'
;VVMFFGVMAITCVFFLSGNAYAASETAASSATGLGYLSAALSVGLACIGGGIAVSAAASAALGAISEDGSILGKSLIFVGLAEGVCLYGLVVAFMILGRL
;
A
#
# COMPACT_ATOMS: atom_id res chain seq x y z
N VAL A 1 -10.00 -12.66 6.45
CA VAL A 1 -9.33 -13.20 5.23
C VAL A 1 -10.19 -13.05 3.99
N VAL A 2 -11.43 -13.58 3.95
CA VAL A 2 -12.34 -13.44 2.79
C VAL A 2 -12.66 -11.97 2.46
N MET A 3 -12.95 -11.13 3.45
CA MET A 3 -13.19 -9.69 3.22
C MET A 3 -11.93 -8.93 2.79
N PHE A 4 -10.74 -9.34 3.26
CA PHE A 4 -9.47 -8.73 2.88
C PHE A 4 -9.13 -9.03 1.41
N PHE A 5 -9.17 -10.30 1.00
CA PHE A 5 -8.98 -10.70 -0.39
C PHE A 5 -10.11 -10.20 -1.30
N GLY A 6 -11.34 -10.10 -0.79
CA GLY A 6 -12.49 -9.57 -1.51
C GLY A 6 -12.36 -8.09 -1.83
N VAL A 7 -12.00 -7.26 -0.85
CA VAL A 7 -11.73 -5.83 -1.08
C VAL A 7 -10.52 -5.66 -2.00
N MET A 8 -9.43 -6.40 -1.78
CA MET A 8 -8.25 -6.36 -2.66
C MET A 8 -8.60 -6.69 -4.12
N ALA A 9 -9.39 -7.74 -4.35
CA ALA A 9 -9.84 -8.13 -5.70
C ALA A 9 -10.75 -7.07 -6.33
N ILE A 10 -11.69 -6.51 -5.55
CA ILE A 10 -12.59 -5.45 -6.03
C ILE A 10 -11.78 -4.20 -6.38
N THR A 11 -10.84 -3.76 -5.56
CA THR A 11 -10.00 -2.59 -5.85
C THR A 11 -9.12 -2.82 -7.07
N CYS A 12 -8.49 -3.99 -7.22
CA CYS A 12 -7.73 -4.34 -8.42
C CYS A 12 -8.60 -4.32 -9.69
N VAL A 13 -9.82 -4.86 -9.63
CA VAL A 13 -10.75 -4.86 -10.76
C VAL A 13 -11.21 -3.44 -11.08
N PHE A 14 -11.56 -2.62 -10.09
CA PHE A 14 -11.97 -1.24 -10.33
C PHE A 14 -10.84 -0.35 -10.87
N PHE A 15 -9.60 -0.56 -10.45
CA PHE A 15 -8.44 0.17 -10.97
C PHE A 15 -8.03 -0.27 -12.39
N LEU A 16 -8.27 -1.55 -12.75
CA LEU A 16 -7.96 -2.12 -14.05
C LEU A 16 -9.11 -2.00 -15.07
N SER A 17 -10.34 -1.78 -14.60
CA SER A 17 -11.55 -1.65 -15.44
C SER A 17 -11.78 -0.24 -15.99
N GLY A 18 -10.80 0.66 -15.87
CA GLY A 18 -10.73 1.89 -16.67
C GLY A 18 -10.14 1.57 -18.06
N ASN A 19 -10.70 2.19 -19.12
CA ASN A 19 -10.23 2.01 -20.49
C ASN A 19 -8.70 2.14 -20.58
N ALA A 20 -8.01 1.06 -20.95
CA ALA A 20 -6.62 1.13 -21.37
C ALA A 20 -6.57 1.96 -22.65
N TYR A 21 -6.35 3.27 -22.53
CA TYR A 21 -5.99 4.10 -23.67
C TYR A 21 -4.68 3.54 -24.22
N ALA A 22 -4.76 2.85 -25.36
CA ALA A 22 -3.59 2.61 -26.19
C ALA A 22 -3.00 3.98 -26.51
N ALA A 23 -1.90 4.32 -25.85
CA ALA A 23 -1.21 5.57 -26.11
C ALA A 23 -0.83 5.58 -27.59
N SER A 24 -1.33 6.58 -28.31
CA SER A 24 -0.86 6.88 -29.65
C SER A 24 0.65 7.04 -29.61
N GLU A 25 1.29 6.57 -30.67
CA GLU A 25 2.71 6.49 -30.92
C GLU A 25 3.39 7.88 -30.84
N THR A 26 3.53 8.41 -29.64
CA THR A 26 4.53 9.41 -29.30
C THR A 26 5.45 8.69 -28.35
N ALA A 27 6.68 8.44 -28.78
CA ALA A 27 7.74 7.84 -27.98
C ALA A 27 8.07 8.75 -26.78
N ALA A 28 7.18 8.79 -25.78
CA ALA A 28 7.59 8.98 -24.41
C ALA A 28 8.56 7.83 -24.14
N SER A 29 9.85 8.16 -24.09
CA SER A 29 10.96 7.23 -23.87
C SER A 29 10.50 6.08 -22.99
N SER A 30 10.53 4.86 -23.49
CA SER A 30 9.96 3.67 -22.80
C SER A 30 10.46 3.53 -21.35
N ALA A 31 11.64 4.10 -21.07
CA ALA A 31 12.22 4.27 -19.74
C ALA A 31 11.35 5.09 -18.75
N THR A 32 10.71 6.18 -19.21
CA THR A 32 9.85 7.03 -18.38
C THR A 32 8.53 6.36 -18.05
N GLY A 33 7.93 5.66 -19.02
CA GLY A 33 6.72 4.85 -18.78
C GLY A 33 6.98 3.70 -17.80
N LEU A 34 8.12 3.00 -17.94
CA LEU A 34 8.57 1.98 -17.00
C LEU A 34 8.86 2.56 -15.60
N GLY A 35 9.35 3.79 -15.52
CA GLY A 35 9.53 4.51 -14.27
C GLY A 35 8.23 4.77 -13.52
N TYR A 36 7.16 5.22 -14.20
CA TYR A 36 5.86 5.38 -13.56
C TYR A 36 5.25 4.05 -13.10
N LEU A 37 5.43 2.99 -13.89
CA LEU A 37 4.90 1.66 -13.57
C LEU A 37 5.64 1.03 -12.38
N SER A 38 6.97 1.21 -12.30
CA SER A 38 7.77 0.78 -11.16
C SER A 38 7.47 1.57 -9.88
N ALA A 39 7.22 2.88 -9.98
CA ALA A 39 6.76 3.69 -8.84
C ALA A 39 5.40 3.19 -8.30
N ALA A 40 4.44 2.89 -9.19
CA ALA A 40 3.14 2.35 -8.80
C ALA A 40 3.25 0.96 -8.15
N LEU A 41 4.08 0.06 -8.69
CA LEU A 41 4.29 -1.27 -8.12
C LEU A 41 4.99 -1.23 -6.75
N SER A 42 5.95 -0.31 -6.55
CA SER A 42 6.66 -0.19 -5.27
C SER A 42 5.71 0.15 -4.11
N VAL A 43 4.82 1.14 -4.32
CA VAL A 43 3.82 1.51 -3.32
C VAL A 43 2.77 0.40 -3.15
N GLY A 44 2.27 -0.15 -4.26
CA GLY A 44 1.22 -1.17 -4.24
C GLY A 44 1.64 -2.41 -3.45
N LEU A 45 2.83 -2.95 -3.70
CA LEU A 45 3.34 -4.13 -2.99
C LEU A 45 3.67 -3.84 -1.52
N ALA A 46 4.22 -2.67 -1.21
CA ALA A 46 4.50 -2.26 0.16
C ALA A 46 3.21 -2.15 0.99
N CYS A 47 2.15 -1.54 0.43
CA CYS A 47 0.86 -1.41 1.08
C CYS A 47 0.15 -2.75 1.28
N ILE A 48 0.32 -3.73 0.38
CA ILE A 48 -0.25 -5.08 0.57
C ILE A 48 0.41 -5.77 1.76
N GLY A 49 1.75 -5.80 1.82
CA GLY A 49 2.47 -6.43 2.93
C GLY A 49 2.23 -5.73 4.27
N GLY A 50 2.33 -4.40 4.28
CA GLY A 50 2.08 -3.59 5.48
C GLY A 50 0.62 -3.63 5.94
N GLY A 51 -0.34 -3.60 5.01
CA GLY A 51 -1.77 -3.69 5.32
C GLY A 51 -2.15 -5.01 6.00
N ILE A 52 -1.56 -6.13 5.59
CA ILE A 52 -1.75 -7.44 6.25
C ILE A 52 -1.17 -7.41 7.67
N ALA A 53 0.04 -6.89 7.83
CA ALA A 53 0.70 -6.79 9.13
C ALA A 53 -0.05 -5.86 10.11
N VAL A 54 -0.47 -4.68 9.63
CA VAL A 54 -1.27 -3.71 10.38
C VAL A 54 -2.61 -4.32 10.80
N SER A 55 -3.28 -5.06 9.92
CA SER A 55 -4.57 -5.70 10.25
C SER A 55 -4.45 -6.67 11.42
N ALA A 56 -3.37 -7.46 11.48
CA ALA A 56 -3.11 -8.38 12.59
C ALA A 56 -2.78 -7.62 13.89
N ALA A 57 -1.91 -6.61 13.81
CA ALA A 57 -1.52 -5.79 14.96
C ALA A 57 -2.71 -4.99 15.53
N ALA A 58 -3.53 -4.38 14.68
CA ALA A 58 -4.70 -3.60 15.06
C ALA A 58 -5.78 -4.46 15.74
N SER A 59 -5.99 -5.69 15.27
CA SER A 59 -6.93 -6.63 15.89
C SER A 59 -6.49 -7.02 17.31
N ALA A 60 -5.21 -7.33 17.49
CA ALA A 60 -4.64 -7.64 18.80
C ALA A 60 -4.66 -6.43 19.74
N ALA A 61 -4.37 -5.24 19.21
CA ALA A 61 -4.48 -3.98 19.93
C ALA A 61 -5.90 -3.73 20.44
N LEU A 62 -6.91 -3.81 19.58
CA LEU A 62 -8.33 -3.66 19.96
C LEU A 62 -8.76 -4.67 21.01
N GLY A 63 -8.33 -5.92 20.91
CA GLY A 63 -8.57 -6.95 21.92
C GLY A 63 -8.00 -6.57 23.29
N ALA A 64 -6.74 -6.15 23.34
CA ALA A 64 -6.11 -5.73 24.59
C ALA A 64 -6.73 -4.45 25.18
N ILE A 65 -7.09 -3.48 24.33
CA ILE A 65 -7.79 -2.25 24.73
C ILE A 65 -9.15 -2.54 25.37
N SER A 66 -9.82 -3.60 24.92
CA SER A 66 -11.11 -4.03 25.46
C SER A 66 -10.99 -4.54 26.91
N GLU A 67 -9.81 -5.00 27.31
CA GLU A 67 -9.53 -5.55 28.64
C GLU A 67 -8.89 -4.51 29.57
N ASP A 68 -8.02 -3.65 29.04
CA ASP A 68 -7.49 -2.50 29.77
C ASP A 68 -7.22 -1.32 28.81
N GLY A 69 -7.95 -0.22 29.02
CA GLY A 69 -7.83 1.00 28.21
C GLY A 69 -6.51 1.74 28.40
N SER A 70 -5.74 1.42 29.45
CA SER A 70 -4.42 2.01 29.73
C SER A 70 -3.37 1.62 28.68
N ILE A 71 -3.57 0.50 27.98
CA ILE A 71 -2.58 -0.07 27.04
C ILE A 71 -2.67 0.54 25.64
N LEU A 72 -3.65 1.41 25.37
CA LEU A 72 -3.93 2.02 24.06
C LEU A 72 -2.65 2.62 23.43
N GLY A 73 -1.86 3.35 24.22
CA GLY A 73 -0.63 4.00 23.75
C GLY A 73 0.48 3.03 23.35
N LYS A 74 0.62 1.88 24.03
CA LYS A 74 1.64 0.87 23.69
C LYS A 74 1.26 0.10 22.43
N SER A 75 -0.02 -0.16 22.26
CA SER A 75 -0.55 -0.85 21.07
C SER A 75 -0.42 0.00 19.81
N LEU A 76 -0.58 1.32 19.92
CA LEU A 76 -0.40 2.25 18.79
C LEU A 76 1.04 2.30 18.27
N ILE A 77 2.05 2.01 19.10
CA ILE A 77 3.46 1.95 18.67
C ILE A 77 3.70 0.79 17.70
N PHE A 78 3.10 -0.38 17.94
CA PHE A 78 3.25 -1.54 17.05
C PHE A 78 2.53 -1.36 15.72
N VAL A 79 1.36 -0.69 15.75
CA VAL A 79 0.65 -0.32 14.52
C VAL A 79 1.44 0.72 13.72
N GLY A 80 1.98 1.75 14.39
CA GLY A 80 2.80 2.77 13.73
C GLY A 80 4.11 2.22 13.14
N LEU A 81 4.73 1.23 13.78
CA LEU A 81 5.89 0.52 13.22
C LEU A 81 5.53 -0.24 11.94
N ALA A 82 4.34 -0.85 11.88
CA ALA A 82 3.88 -1.54 10.68
C ALA A 82 3.51 -0.56 9.55
N GLU A 83 2.96 0.61 9.87
CA GLU A 83 2.67 1.67 8.88
C GLU A 83 3.96 2.29 8.30
N GLY A 84 5.03 2.36 9.09
CA GLY A 84 6.34 2.81 8.64
C GLY A 84 6.88 2.03 7.43
N VAL A 85 6.54 0.74 7.31
CA VAL A 85 6.92 -0.09 6.15
C VAL A 85 6.18 0.35 4.88
N CYS A 86 4.90 0.74 4.99
CA CYS A 86 4.14 1.30 3.87
C CYS A 86 4.73 2.64 3.40
N LEU A 87 5.10 3.51 4.35
CA LEU A 87 5.72 4.80 4.04
C LEU A 87 7.07 4.65 3.34
N TYR A 88 7.82 3.58 3.62
CA TYR A 88 9.06 3.30 2.90
C TYR A 88 8.80 3.05 1.40
N GLY A 89 7.72 2.35 1.05
CA GLY A 89 7.31 2.18 -0.36
C GLY A 89 6.92 3.50 -1.03
N LEU A 90 6.27 4.41 -0.30
CA LEU A 90 5.96 5.76 -0.76
C LEU A 90 7.24 6.58 -1.01
N VAL A 91 8.21 6.52 -0.11
CA VAL A 91 9.50 7.22 -0.25
C VAL A 91 10.26 6.70 -1.47
N VAL A 92 10.29 5.38 -1.69
CA VAL A 92 10.93 4.78 -2.87
C VAL A 92 10.26 5.25 -4.16
N ALA A 93 8.92 5.33 -4.20
CA ALA A 93 8.22 5.87 -5.35
C ALA A 93 8.54 7.35 -5.61
N PHE A 94 8.63 8.19 -4.57
CA PHE A 94 9.08 9.58 -4.75
C PHE A 94 10.53 9.67 -5.24
N MET A 95 11.41 8.76 -4.81
CA MET A 95 12.78 8.70 -5.33
C MET A 95 12.83 8.30 -6.81
N ILE A 96 11.97 7.37 -7.25
CA ILE A 96 11.84 6.97 -8.66
C ILE A 96 11.30 8.14 -9.49
N LEU A 97 10.22 8.78 -9.03
CA LEU A 97 9.62 9.93 -9.71
C LEU A 97 10.57 11.14 -9.79
N GLY A 98 11.39 11.37 -8.76
CA GLY A 98 12.39 12.45 -8.78
C GLY A 98 13.63 12.16 -9.64
N ARG A 99 13.76 10.94 -10.18
CA ARG A 99 14.82 10.53 -11.11
C ARG A 99 14.37 10.48 -12.57
N LEU A 100 13.05 10.52 -12.81
CA LEU A 100 12.43 10.60 -14.13
C LEU A 100 12.35 12.05 -14.62
#